data_AF-A0A229TR87-F1
#
_entry.id   AF-A0A229TR87-F1
#
_cell.length_a   1.000
_cell.length_b   1.000
_cell.length_c   1.000
_cell.angle_alpha   90.00
_cell.angle_beta   90.00
_cell.angle_gamma   90.00
#
_symmetry.space_group_name_H-M   'P 1'
#
loop_
_entity.id
_entity.type
_entity.pdbx_description
1 polymer ?
#
loop_
_entity_poly.entity_id
_entity_poly.type
_entity_poly.pdbx_seq_one_letter_code
_entity_poly.pdbx_strand_id
1 'polypeptide(L)'
;MTDDEWRQHVEGWRRLLAELEAEGWQATLTSPAAPVQLEGRLPEGERFYFRARHAHVLLSVGGDDPADVGAWEGEVPFEGASYLAAEDGAPVIRLLLARYRADKQ
;
A
#
# COMPACT_ATOMS: atom_id res chain seq x y z
N MET A 1 9.81 -11.25 15.96
CA MET A 1 10.61 -10.95 14.76
C MET A 1 12.05 -10.74 15.19
N THR A 2 12.97 -11.53 14.66
CA THR A 2 14.43 -11.39 14.82
C THR A 2 14.97 -10.33 13.86
N ASP A 3 16.25 -9.95 14.00
CA ASP A 3 16.90 -8.96 13.12
C ASP A 3 16.95 -9.43 11.64
N ASP A 4 17.15 -10.73 11.41
CA ASP A 4 17.16 -11.29 10.05
C ASP A 4 15.74 -11.36 9.47
N GLU A 5 14.73 -11.74 10.26
CA GLU A 5 13.32 -11.69 9.84
C GLU A 5 12.91 -10.25 9.52
N TRP A 6 13.35 -9.26 10.31
CA TRP A 6 13.09 -7.85 10.04
C TRP A 6 13.76 -7.37 8.75
N ARG A 7 15.02 -7.77 8.50
CA ARG A 7 15.72 -7.43 7.26
C ARG A 7 14.99 -8.00 6.04
N GLN A 8 14.59 -9.27 6.10
CA GLN A 8 13.84 -9.93 5.04
C GLN A 8 12.48 -9.26 4.80
N HIS A 9 11.79 -8.89 5.87
CA HIS A 9 10.52 -8.15 5.81
C HIS A 9 10.66 -6.83 5.04
N VAL A 10 11.65 -6.01 5.41
CA VAL A 10 11.92 -4.73 4.74
C VAL A 10 12.38 -4.94 3.29
N GLU A 11 13.20 -5.95 3.01
CA GLU A 11 13.64 -6.27 1.65
C GLU A 11 12.47 -6.70 0.76
N GLY A 12 11.51 -7.46 1.28
CA GLY A 12 10.30 -7.82 0.56
C GLY A 12 9.54 -6.59 0.07
N TRP A 13 9.34 -5.61 0.95
CA TRP A 13 8.68 -4.35 0.58
C TRP A 13 9.46 -3.53 -0.44
N ARG A 14 10.80 -3.49 -0.32
CA ARG A 14 11.65 -2.81 -1.32
C ARG A 14 11.59 -3.47 -2.70
N ARG A 15 11.53 -4.80 -2.77
CA ARG A 15 11.36 -5.51 -4.05
C ARG A 15 10.01 -5.19 -4.68
N LEU A 16 8.94 -5.23 -3.88
CA LEU A 16 7.62 -4.84 -4.36
C LEU A 16 7.57 -3.39 -4.86
N LEU A 17 8.23 -2.45 -4.18
CA LEU A 17 8.33 -1.07 -4.66
C LEU A 17 9.00 -0.98 -6.04
N ALA A 18 10.11 -1.68 -6.24
CA ALA A 18 10.79 -1.70 -7.54
C ALA A 18 9.92 -2.30 -8.65
N GLU A 19 9.11 -3.32 -8.33
CA GLU A 19 8.12 -3.88 -9.27
C GLU A 19 7.02 -2.86 -9.62
N LEU A 20 6.48 -2.15 -8.63
CA LEU A 20 5.49 -1.09 -8.86
C LEU A 20 6.07 0.08 -9.66
N GLU A 21 7.31 0.48 -9.39
CA GLU A 21 8.03 1.52 -10.16
C GLU A 21 8.21 1.11 -11.63
N ALA A 22 8.52 -0.16 -11.90
CA ALA A 22 8.61 -0.68 -13.27
C ALA A 22 7.25 -0.62 -14.02
N GLU A 23 6.14 -0.58 -13.29
CA GLU A 23 4.79 -0.38 -13.83
C GLU A 23 4.36 1.08 -13.91
N GLY A 24 5.25 2.02 -13.57
CA GLY A 24 5.03 3.47 -13.65
C GLY A 24 4.50 4.11 -12.37
N TRP A 25 4.44 3.37 -11.26
CA TRP A 25 4.14 3.98 -9.97
C TRP A 25 5.32 4.85 -9.50
N GLN A 26 5.00 5.87 -8.71
CA GLN A 26 5.98 6.55 -7.87
C GLN A 26 5.59 6.20 -6.43
N ALA A 27 6.28 5.27 -5.79
CA ALA A 27 5.85 4.74 -4.49
C ALA A 27 7.01 4.77 -3.49
N THR A 28 6.74 5.22 -2.27
CA THR A 28 7.70 5.27 -1.16
C THR A 28 7.14 4.52 0.04
N LEU A 29 7.97 3.66 0.65
CA LEU A 29 7.68 3.01 1.92
C LEU A 29 8.02 3.97 3.06
N THR A 30 7.00 4.58 3.67
CA THR A 30 7.19 5.54 4.77
C THR A 30 7.26 4.86 6.13
N SER A 31 6.62 3.70 6.27
CA SER A 31 6.76 2.85 7.45
C SER A 31 6.68 1.36 7.05
N PRO A 32 7.67 0.52 7.42
CA PRO A 32 7.64 -0.91 7.12
C PRO A 32 6.78 -1.74 8.08
N ALA A 33 6.32 -1.17 9.21
CA ALA A 33 5.48 -1.87 10.18
C ALA A 33 4.83 -0.93 11.21
N ALA A 34 3.70 -1.38 11.75
CA ALA A 34 2.92 -0.82 12.85
C ALA A 34 2.61 0.70 12.75
N PRO A 35 2.05 1.19 11.64
CA PRO A 35 1.51 0.43 10.50
C PRO A 35 2.48 0.31 9.33
N VAL A 36 2.21 -0.63 8.41
CA VAL A 36 2.86 -0.58 7.09
C VAL A 36 2.22 0.56 6.31
N GLN A 37 3.04 1.43 5.71
CA GLN A 37 2.59 2.61 4.99
C GLN A 37 3.35 2.81 3.69
N LEU A 38 2.61 2.99 2.60
CA LEU A 38 3.14 3.46 1.32
C LEU A 38 2.44 4.75 0.92
N GLU A 39 3.14 5.62 0.22
CA GLU A 39 2.53 6.80 -0.40
C GLU A 39 3.22 7.13 -1.73
N GLY A 40 2.54 7.94 -2.53
CA GLY A 40 3.12 8.51 -3.74
C GLY A 40 2.09 8.74 -4.81
N ARG A 41 2.37 8.34 -6.06
CA ARG A 41 1.48 8.51 -7.21
C ARG A 41 1.27 7.23 -8.00
N LEU A 42 0.03 7.01 -8.42
CA LEU A 42 -0.36 6.00 -9.40
C LEU A 42 0.21 6.35 -10.78
N PRO A 43 0.30 5.38 -11.73
CA PRO A 43 0.72 5.65 -13.11
C PRO A 43 -0.11 6.73 -13.82
N GLU A 44 -1.38 6.85 -13.45
CA GLU A 44 -2.32 7.83 -14.00
C GLU A 44 -2.15 9.24 -13.38
N GLY A 45 -1.28 9.38 -12.36
CA GLY A 45 -0.84 10.64 -11.77
C GLY A 45 -1.47 11.00 -10.42
N GLU A 46 -2.56 10.34 -10.02
CA GLU A 46 -3.24 10.55 -8.75
C GLU A 46 -2.34 10.20 -7.57
N ARG A 47 -2.43 11.01 -6.51
CA ARG A 47 -1.79 10.67 -5.24
C ARG A 47 -2.46 9.46 -4.62
N PHE A 48 -1.70 8.61 -3.94
CA PHE A 48 -2.25 7.52 -3.16
C PHE A 48 -1.60 7.42 -1.78
N TYR A 49 -2.33 6.82 -0.85
CA TYR A 49 -1.86 6.41 0.45
C TYR A 49 -2.36 5.00 0.75
N PHE A 50 -1.44 4.11 1.11
CA PHE A 50 -1.72 2.75 1.51
C PHE A 50 -1.37 2.58 2.99
N ARG A 51 -2.27 1.97 3.77
CA ARG A 51 -2.04 1.69 5.19
C ARG A 51 -2.53 0.31 5.58
N ALA A 52 -1.66 -0.49 6.17
CA ALA A 52 -2.02 -1.75 6.81
C ALA A 52 -1.88 -1.61 8.34
N ARG A 53 -3.01 -1.66 9.05
CA ARG A 53 -3.04 -1.45 10.51
C ARG A 53 -4.10 -2.33 11.16
N HIS A 54 -3.77 -2.90 12.32
CA HIS A 54 -4.68 -3.71 13.14
C HIS A 54 -5.24 -4.89 12.36
N ALA A 55 -6.49 -4.79 11.92
CA ALA A 55 -7.23 -5.84 11.22
C ALA A 55 -7.72 -5.40 9.82
N HIS A 56 -7.15 -4.32 9.27
CA HIS A 56 -7.55 -3.79 7.97
C HIS A 56 -6.38 -3.27 7.15
N VAL A 57 -6.57 -3.33 5.83
CA VAL A 57 -5.71 -2.71 4.83
C VAL A 57 -6.57 -1.73 4.04
N LEU A 58 -6.08 -0.50 3.91
CA LEU A 58 -6.75 0.60 3.23
C LEU A 58 -5.88 1.14 2.11
N LEU A 59 -6.51 1.48 1.00
CA LEU A 59 -5.96 2.29 -0.09
C LEU A 59 -6.85 3.52 -0.26
N SER A 60 -6.25 4.69 -0.14
CA SER A 60 -6.86 5.98 -0.40
C SER A 60 -6.22 6.59 -1.65
N VAL A 61 -7.03 7.17 -2.54
CA VAL A 61 -6.59 7.72 -3.83
C VAL A 61 -7.20 9.11 -4.05
N GLY A 62 -6.39 10.03 -4.56
CA GLY A 62 -6.79 11.40 -4.85
C GLY A 62 -7.02 12.23 -3.59
N GLY A 63 -7.63 13.40 -3.77
CA GLY A 63 -7.74 14.41 -2.70
C GLY A 63 -6.46 15.24 -2.56
N ASP A 64 -6.52 16.24 -1.68
CA ASP A 64 -5.37 17.10 -1.38
C ASP A 64 -4.30 16.31 -0.60
N ASP A 65 -4.75 15.53 0.38
CA ASP A 65 -3.94 14.60 1.17
C ASP A 65 -4.67 13.26 1.34
N PRO A 66 -4.33 12.22 0.54
CA PRO A 66 -4.95 10.90 0.65
C PRO A 66 -4.71 10.23 2.01
N ALA A 67 -3.75 10.67 2.81
CA ALA A 67 -3.53 10.12 4.16
C ALA A 67 -4.55 10.63 5.19
N ASP A 68 -5.18 11.78 4.92
CA ASP A 68 -6.22 12.39 5.76
C ASP A 68 -7.62 12.16 5.18
N VAL A 69 -7.84 12.62 3.94
CA VAL A 69 -9.13 12.50 3.23
C VAL A 69 -8.88 12.21 1.75
N GLY A 70 -9.00 10.93 1.37
CA GLY A 70 -8.99 10.51 -0.02
C GLY A 70 -10.23 10.98 -0.78
N ALA A 71 -10.09 11.20 -2.09
CA ALA A 71 -11.26 11.35 -2.96
C ALA A 71 -11.99 10.01 -3.17
N TRP A 72 -11.24 8.91 -3.08
CA TRP A 72 -11.73 7.54 -3.07
C TRP A 72 -10.99 6.76 -1.99
N GLU A 73 -11.71 5.87 -1.30
CA GLU A 73 -11.13 4.95 -0.32
C GLU A 73 -11.70 3.55 -0.52
N GLY A 74 -10.82 2.56 -0.45
CA GLY A 74 -11.18 1.15 -0.42
C GLY A 74 -10.45 0.45 0.70
N GLU A 75 -11.17 -0.40 1.42
CA GLU A 75 -10.61 -1.20 2.50
C GLU A 75 -10.94 -2.70 2.35
N VAL A 76 -10.08 -3.51 2.94
CA VAL A 76 -10.32 -4.95 3.14
C VAL A 76 -9.93 -5.36 4.56
N PRO A 77 -10.69 -6.29 5.17
CA PRO A 77 -10.25 -6.91 6.41
C PRO A 77 -9.01 -7.79 6.14
N PHE A 78 -8.03 -7.70 7.03
CA PHE A 78 -6.82 -8.52 7.02
C PHE A 78 -6.31 -8.67 8.45
N GLU A 79 -6.36 -9.89 9.00
CA GLU A 79 -5.90 -10.14 10.37
C GLU A 79 -4.37 -9.98 10.47
N GLY A 80 -3.90 -9.23 11.47
CA GLY A 80 -2.46 -9.00 11.66
C GLY A 80 -1.82 -7.98 10.71
N ALA A 81 -2.62 -7.10 10.09
CA ALA A 81 -2.18 -6.13 9.09
C ALA A 81 -1.04 -5.20 9.55
N SER A 82 -0.87 -4.98 10.85
CA SER A 82 0.19 -4.12 11.40
C SER A 82 1.61 -4.54 10.98
N TYR A 83 1.84 -5.81 10.66
CA TYR A 83 3.14 -6.30 10.18
C TYR A 83 3.01 -7.00 8.83
N LEU A 84 2.08 -6.54 7.99
CA LEU A 84 1.77 -7.13 6.69
C LEU A 84 3.05 -7.38 5.88
N ALA A 85 3.28 -8.63 5.50
CA ALA A 85 4.38 -8.99 4.62
C ALA A 85 4.10 -8.50 3.20
N ALA A 86 5.14 -8.15 2.44
CA ALA A 86 4.96 -7.65 1.07
C ALA A 86 4.27 -8.67 0.14
N GLU A 87 4.50 -9.97 0.36
CA GLU A 87 3.87 -11.05 -0.40
C GLU A 87 2.34 -11.09 -0.22
N ASP A 88 1.85 -10.76 0.98
CA ASP A 88 0.42 -10.63 1.27
C ASP A 88 -0.13 -9.26 0.88
N GLY A 89 0.69 -8.21 0.99
CA GLY A 89 0.30 -6.84 0.67
C GLY A 89 0.14 -6.59 -0.82
N ALA A 90 0.98 -7.20 -1.66
CA ALA A 90 0.92 -7.07 -3.11
C ALA A 90 -0.47 -7.39 -3.69
N PRO A 91 -1.07 -8.58 -3.46
CA PRO A 91 -2.39 -8.89 -3.99
C PRO A 91 -3.49 -7.96 -3.45
N VAL A 92 -3.37 -7.50 -2.20
CA VAL A 92 -4.33 -6.55 -1.61
C VAL A 92 -4.26 -5.19 -2.31
N ILE A 93 -3.07 -4.67 -2.57
CA ILE A 93 -2.87 -3.42 -3.34
C ILE A 93 -3.53 -3.55 -4.72
N ARG A 94 -3.28 -4.67 -5.43
CA ARG A 94 -3.87 -4.90 -6.77
C ARG A 94 -5.38 -5.00 -6.74
N LEU A 95 -5.95 -5.68 -5.74
CA LEU A 95 -7.38 -5.78 -5.54
C LEU A 95 -8.02 -4.40 -5.34
N LEU A 96 -7.46 -3.60 -4.43
CA LEU A 96 -7.98 -2.27 -4.12
C LEU A 96 -7.84 -1.31 -5.32
N LEU A 97 -6.72 -1.37 -6.04
CA LEU A 97 -6.53 -0.59 -7.26
C LEU A 97 -7.54 -0.97 -8.35
N ALA A 98 -7.83 -2.26 -8.52
CA ALA A 98 -8.82 -2.71 -9.49
C ALA A 98 -10.22 -2.18 -9.16
N ARG A 99 -10.59 -2.11 -7.87
CA ARG A 99 -11.84 -1.49 -7.42
C ARG A 99 -11.87 0.00 -7.74
N TYR A 100 -10.82 0.74 -7.40
CA TYR A 100 -10.69 2.17 -7.75
C TYR A 100 -10.90 2.41 -9.26
N ARG A 101 -10.23 1.62 -10.10
CA ARG A 101 -10.33 1.73 -11.56
C ARG A 101 -11.71 1.36 -12.11
N ALA A 102 -12.44 0.48 -11.44
CA ALA A 102 -13.81 0.14 -11.82
C ALA A 102 -14.79 1.27 -11.44
N ASP A 103 -14.62 1.87 -10.27
CA ASP A 103 -15.49 2.95 -9.78
C ASP A 103 -15.30 4.28 -10.54
N LYS A 104 -14.15 4.46 -11.19
CA LYS A 104 -13.84 5.65 -11.99
C LYS A 104 -14.52 5.67 -13.38
N GLN A 105 -15.03 4.53 -13.85
CA GLN A 105 -15.68 4.37 -15.17
C GLN A 105 -17.17 4.70 -15.11
#